data_AF-A0A9J7KBP0-F1
#
_entry.id   AF-A0A9J7KBP0-F1
#
_cell.length_a   1.000
_cell.length_b   1.000
_cell.length_c   1.000
_cell.angle_alpha   90.00
_cell.angle_beta   90.00
_cell.angle_gamma   90.00
#
_symmetry.space_group_name_H-M   'P 1'
#
loop_
_entity.id
_entity.type
_entity.pdbx_description
1 polymer ?
#
loop_
_entity_poly.entity_id
_entity_poly.type
_entity_poly.pdbx_seq_one_letter_code
_entity_poly.pdbx_strand_id
1 'polypeptide(L)'
;MGVPKFYRWTSERYPCLSEVVKENQIPEFDNLYLDMNGIIHQCSHPDDDNPHFRITEEKIFADIFHYIEFLFRIIKPRKVFFMAVDGVAPRAKMNQQRGRRFRSAREAEESQKKALEKGEVLPTEERFDSNCITPGTHFMVRLNEQLKYFVNKKITTDRMWQGIRVYLSGHESPGEGEHKIMEFIRYEKSRPEYDANTRHCLYGLDADLIMLGLTSHEPHFSLLREEVKFGGKKSQKRISVPEEITFHLLHLSLMREYLDFEFQELKDKLSFGYDLERIIDDWVLMGFLVGNDFIPHLPNLHIHHSGLPLLYRTYINVMPTLDGYLNEGGTLNLQRFEKFLEALAAFDREHFREIFSDLNWLAGKTGGAPGRGRKSGARKSTTPQRANGRQSLPSKGGKRKKRVS
;
A
#
# COMPACT_ATOMS: atom_id res chain seq x y z
N MET A 1 -0.53 0.03 2.73
CA MET A 1 -0.77 -0.53 1.38
C MET A 1 0.27 -1.59 1.11
N GLY A 2 0.25 -2.20 -0.08
CA GLY A 2 1.34 -3.06 -0.52
C GLY A 2 1.32 -4.45 0.07
N VAL A 3 2.50 -4.96 0.41
CA VAL A 3 2.65 -6.31 0.96
C VAL A 3 2.30 -6.35 2.46
N PRO A 4 1.19 -6.98 2.89
CA PRO A 4 0.77 -6.95 4.29
C PRO A 4 1.81 -7.57 5.22
N LYS A 5 2.18 -6.85 6.30
CA LYS A 5 3.14 -7.29 7.34
C LYS A 5 4.58 -7.48 6.85
N PHE A 6 4.89 -7.03 5.64
CA PHE A 6 6.23 -7.13 5.07
C PHE A 6 7.28 -6.39 5.89
N TYR A 7 7.02 -5.12 6.23
CA TYR A 7 7.92 -4.34 7.10
C TYR A 7 8.27 -5.09 8.39
N ARG A 8 7.24 -5.63 9.08
CA ARG A 8 7.44 -6.39 10.32
C ARG A 8 8.34 -7.60 10.11
N TRP A 9 8.06 -8.41 9.09
CA TRP A 9 8.83 -9.61 8.78
C TRP A 9 10.28 -9.26 8.43
N THR A 10 10.49 -8.22 7.61
CA THR A 10 11.82 -7.74 7.23
C THR A 10 12.60 -7.25 8.44
N SER A 11 11.97 -6.49 9.34
CA SER A 11 12.60 -6.02 10.58
C SER A 11 12.92 -7.16 11.56
N GLU A 12 12.08 -8.20 11.64
CA GLU A 12 12.34 -9.38 12.49
C GLU A 12 13.47 -10.26 11.90
N ARG A 13 13.54 -10.39 10.57
CA ARG A 13 14.58 -11.19 9.88
C ARG A 13 15.94 -10.49 9.85
N TYR A 14 15.94 -9.17 9.65
CA TYR A 14 17.14 -8.34 9.52
C TYR A 14 17.12 -7.25 10.61
N PRO A 15 17.49 -7.60 11.85
CA PRO A 15 17.23 -6.76 13.02
C PRO A 15 18.01 -5.44 13.03
N CYS A 16 19.15 -5.38 12.35
CA CYS A 16 20.00 -4.18 12.33
C CYS A 16 19.57 -3.14 11.29
N LEU A 17 18.50 -3.38 10.52
CA LEU A 17 18.09 -2.49 9.42
C LEU A 17 17.59 -1.12 9.88
N SER A 18 17.04 -1.03 11.08
CA SER A 18 16.38 0.18 11.56
C SER A 18 17.05 0.71 12.81
N GLU A 19 17.30 2.01 12.84
CA GLU A 19 17.75 2.71 14.03
C GLU A 19 16.70 3.72 14.50
N VAL A 20 16.63 3.95 15.80
CA VAL A 20 15.78 5.00 16.36
C VAL A 20 16.42 6.35 16.11
N VAL A 21 15.65 7.26 15.50
CA VAL A 21 16.09 8.61 15.20
C VAL A 21 16.28 9.39 16.50
N LYS A 22 17.48 9.95 16.66
CA LYS A 22 17.81 10.92 17.72
C LYS A 22 18.43 12.14 17.05
N GLU A 23 18.07 13.35 17.46
CA GLU A 23 18.40 14.61 16.76
C GLU A 23 19.89 14.77 16.37
N ASN A 24 20.82 14.20 17.13
CA ASN A 24 22.27 14.33 16.91
C ASN A 24 22.93 13.09 16.27
N GLN A 25 22.16 12.09 15.85
CA GLN A 25 22.67 10.81 15.33
C GLN A 25 22.26 10.53 13.89
N ILE A 26 21.55 11.46 13.25
CA ILE A 26 21.05 11.27 11.89
C ILE A 26 22.18 11.58 10.90
N PRO A 27 22.45 10.67 9.94
CA PRO A 27 23.34 10.97 8.84
C PRO A 27 22.87 12.21 8.08
N GLU A 28 23.79 12.97 7.49
CA GLU A 28 23.38 14.03 6.58
C GLU A 28 22.76 13.44 5.30
N PHE A 29 21.73 14.09 4.78
CA PHE A 29 21.08 13.72 3.52
C PHE A 29 21.15 14.85 2.50
N ASP A 30 21.32 14.50 1.24
CA ASP A 30 21.25 15.47 0.15
C ASP A 30 19.79 15.75 -0.21
N ASN A 31 18.99 14.70 -0.29
CA ASN A 31 17.62 14.77 -0.78
C ASN A 31 16.65 14.16 0.24
N LEU A 32 15.58 14.91 0.56
CA LEU A 32 14.43 14.43 1.33
C LEU A 32 13.19 14.39 0.44
N TYR A 33 12.51 13.25 0.44
CA TYR A 33 11.26 13.01 -0.28
C TYR A 33 10.15 12.69 0.71
N LEU A 34 9.00 13.35 0.58
CA LEU A 34 7.81 13.08 1.39
C LEU A 34 6.70 12.52 0.51
N ASP A 35 6.27 11.29 0.80
CA ASP A 35 4.94 10.84 0.41
C ASP A 35 3.91 11.45 1.38
N MET A 36 3.17 12.43 0.89
CA MET A 36 2.28 13.27 1.70
C MET A 36 1.00 12.56 2.10
N ASN A 37 0.60 11.49 1.41
CA ASN A 37 -0.71 10.88 1.64
C ASN A 37 -0.84 10.30 3.05
N GLY A 38 0.22 9.68 3.57
CA GLY A 38 0.27 9.24 4.97
C GLY A 38 0.05 10.39 5.96
N ILE A 39 0.73 11.52 5.74
CA ILE A 39 0.64 12.73 6.58
C ILE A 39 -0.78 13.30 6.55
N ILE A 40 -1.36 13.47 5.36
CA ILE A 40 -2.71 14.02 5.19
C ILE A 40 -3.74 13.17 5.93
N HIS A 41 -3.64 11.83 5.82
CA HIS A 41 -4.53 10.92 6.54
C HIS A 41 -4.37 11.04 8.06
N GLN A 42 -3.14 11.07 8.57
CA GLN A 42 -2.87 11.18 10.01
C GLN A 42 -3.34 12.50 10.61
N CYS A 43 -3.13 13.62 9.92
CA CYS A 43 -3.52 14.94 10.39
C CYS A 43 -5.02 15.21 10.29
N SER A 44 -5.75 14.51 9.40
CA SER A 44 -7.18 14.76 9.18
C SER A 44 -8.12 13.85 9.96
N HIS A 45 -7.72 12.62 10.24
CA HIS A 45 -8.56 11.66 10.99
C HIS A 45 -7.67 10.64 11.74
N PRO A 46 -6.95 11.08 12.79
CA PRO A 46 -6.11 10.19 13.59
C PRO A 46 -6.90 9.12 14.36
N ASP A 47 -8.22 9.35 14.56
CA ASP A 47 -9.13 8.50 15.32
C ASP A 47 -10.40 8.20 14.50
N ASP A 48 -10.22 7.53 13.36
CA ASP A 48 -11.31 7.24 12.39
C ASP A 48 -12.41 6.31 12.96
N ASP A 49 -12.11 5.60 14.06
CA ASP A 49 -13.08 4.75 14.76
C ASP A 49 -14.02 5.53 15.69
N ASN A 50 -13.71 6.80 15.99
CA ASN A 50 -14.45 7.62 16.94
C ASN A 50 -15.53 8.46 16.24
N PRO A 51 -16.83 8.13 16.40
CA PRO A 51 -17.92 8.84 15.73
C PRO A 51 -18.12 10.29 16.22
N HIS A 52 -17.52 10.65 17.36
CA HIS A 52 -17.60 11.98 17.96
C HIS A 52 -16.48 12.92 17.51
N PHE A 53 -15.43 12.40 16.85
CA PHE A 53 -14.30 13.23 16.46
C PHE A 53 -14.70 14.28 15.41
N ARG A 54 -14.28 15.54 15.63
CA ARG A 54 -14.48 16.68 14.73
C ARG A 54 -13.19 17.47 14.62
N ILE A 55 -12.92 17.96 13.42
CA ILE A 55 -11.75 18.77 13.11
C ILE A 55 -12.10 19.70 11.94
N THR A 56 -11.60 20.94 11.98
CA THR A 56 -11.80 21.90 10.89
C THR A 56 -10.67 21.81 9.88
N GLU A 57 -10.91 22.22 8.64
CA GLU A 57 -9.89 22.20 7.59
C GLU A 57 -8.67 23.04 7.96
N GLU A 58 -8.86 24.19 8.61
CA GLU A 58 -7.77 25.06 9.04
C GLU A 58 -6.84 24.35 10.03
N LYS A 59 -7.43 23.56 10.96
CA LYS A 59 -6.65 22.75 11.90
C LYS A 59 -5.92 21.62 11.20
N ILE A 60 -6.55 20.94 10.24
CA ILE A 60 -5.90 19.91 9.41
C ILE A 60 -4.68 20.50 8.69
N PHE A 61 -4.84 21.65 8.04
CA PHE A 61 -3.74 22.29 7.30
C PHE A 61 -2.61 22.74 8.22
N ALA A 62 -2.93 23.31 9.39
CA ALA A 62 -1.94 23.66 10.39
C ALA A 62 -1.15 22.44 10.88
N ASP A 63 -1.84 21.32 11.11
CA ASP A 63 -1.20 20.07 11.55
C ASP A 63 -0.32 19.46 10.45
N ILE A 64 -0.74 19.51 9.19
CA ILE A 64 0.08 19.09 8.04
C ILE A 64 1.35 19.96 7.95
N PHE A 65 1.24 21.28 8.08
CA PHE A 65 2.39 22.18 8.02
C PHE A 65 3.39 21.93 9.14
N HIS A 66 2.88 21.73 10.36
CA HIS A 66 3.69 21.38 11.52
C HIS A 66 4.44 20.06 11.29
N TYR A 67 3.76 19.05 10.75
CA TYR A 67 4.36 17.75 10.44
C TYR A 67 5.48 17.87 9.38
N ILE A 68 5.22 18.57 8.28
CA ILE A 68 6.22 18.80 7.23
C ILE A 68 7.46 19.51 7.80
N GLU A 69 7.24 20.57 8.57
CA GLU A 69 8.32 21.34 9.19
C GLU A 69 9.15 20.49 10.15
N PHE A 70 8.49 19.66 10.96
CA PHE A 70 9.15 18.75 11.88
C PHE A 70 10.06 17.76 11.14
N LEU A 71 9.54 17.08 10.11
CA LEU A 71 10.34 16.16 9.30
C LEU A 71 11.52 16.86 8.62
N PHE A 72 11.29 18.05 8.06
CA PHE A 72 12.33 18.85 7.42
C PHE A 72 13.44 19.23 8.41
N ARG A 73 13.09 19.67 9.62
CA ARG A 73 14.04 20.06 10.67
C ARG A 73 14.85 18.88 11.21
N ILE A 74 14.27 17.68 11.22
CA ILE A 74 14.98 16.46 11.62
C ILE A 74 16.02 16.07 10.57
N ILE A 75 15.63 16.00 9.30
CA ILE A 75 16.50 15.46 8.25
C ILE A 75 17.48 16.48 7.67
N LYS A 76 17.09 17.77 7.59
CA LYS A 76 17.92 18.88 7.10
C LYS A 76 18.55 18.59 5.73
N PRO A 77 17.75 18.38 4.66
CA PRO A 77 18.27 18.05 3.33
C PRO A 77 19.17 19.18 2.79
N ARG A 78 20.29 18.82 2.15
CA ARG A 78 21.29 19.79 1.66
C ARG A 78 21.08 20.29 0.23
N LYS A 79 20.37 19.52 -0.62
CA LYS A 79 20.22 19.79 -2.05
C LYS A 79 18.75 19.87 -2.48
N VAL A 80 17.94 18.85 -2.18
CA VAL A 80 16.56 18.73 -2.65
C VAL A 80 15.58 18.44 -1.53
N PHE A 81 14.45 19.12 -1.55
CA PHE A 81 13.28 18.75 -0.76
C PHE A 81 12.07 18.57 -1.69
N PHE A 82 11.54 17.36 -1.76
CA PHE A 82 10.48 16.98 -2.70
C PHE A 82 9.24 16.49 -1.94
N MET A 83 8.11 17.15 -2.12
CA MET A 83 6.82 16.75 -1.55
C MET A 83 5.90 16.23 -2.65
N ALA A 84 5.40 15.01 -2.50
CA ALA A 84 4.54 14.36 -3.46
C ALA A 84 3.17 14.07 -2.85
N VAL A 85 2.12 14.61 -3.46
CA VAL A 85 0.72 14.31 -3.13
C VAL A 85 0.17 13.43 -4.24
N ASP A 86 -0.63 12.41 -3.91
CA ASP A 86 -1.29 11.57 -4.92
C ASP A 86 -2.10 12.42 -5.89
N GLY A 87 -1.88 12.17 -7.18
CA GLY A 87 -2.73 12.60 -8.27
C GLY A 87 -3.60 11.46 -8.78
N VAL A 88 -4.11 11.59 -10.01
CA VAL A 88 -4.93 10.55 -10.63
C VAL A 88 -4.10 9.29 -10.84
N ALA A 89 -4.47 8.21 -10.13
CA ALA A 89 -3.80 6.91 -10.18
C ALA A 89 -4.17 6.10 -11.44
N PRO A 90 -3.33 5.14 -11.88
CA PRO A 90 -3.63 4.27 -13.00
C PRO A 90 -4.85 3.37 -12.72
N ARG A 91 -5.51 2.93 -13.80
CA ARG A 91 -6.72 2.08 -13.72
C ARG A 91 -6.53 0.83 -12.87
N ALA A 92 -5.33 0.25 -12.89
CA ALA A 92 -5.00 -0.93 -12.09
C ALA A 92 -5.21 -0.69 -10.58
N LYS A 93 -4.87 0.51 -10.07
CA LYS A 93 -5.05 0.88 -8.66
C LYS A 93 -6.46 1.40 -8.36
N MET A 94 -7.18 1.95 -9.34
CA MET A 94 -8.51 2.55 -9.14
C MET A 94 -9.53 1.58 -8.52
N ASN A 95 -9.47 0.29 -8.86
CA ASN A 95 -10.38 -0.72 -8.27
C ASN A 95 -10.09 -0.91 -6.77
N GLN A 96 -8.82 -0.98 -6.40
CA GLN A 96 -8.38 -1.11 -5.00
C GLN A 96 -8.73 0.17 -4.21
N GLN A 97 -8.49 1.35 -4.78
CA GLN A 97 -8.90 2.63 -4.20
C GLN A 97 -10.41 2.70 -3.99
N ARG A 98 -11.22 2.39 -5.01
CA ARG A 98 -12.69 2.37 -4.92
C ARG A 98 -13.18 1.43 -3.80
N GLY A 99 -12.59 0.24 -3.71
CA GLY A 99 -12.92 -0.73 -2.66
C GLY A 99 -12.64 -0.19 -1.26
N ARG A 100 -11.52 0.53 -1.06
CA ARG A 100 -11.20 1.17 0.22
C ARG A 100 -12.18 2.29 0.56
N ARG A 101 -12.47 3.18 -0.38
CA ARG A 101 -13.40 4.30 -0.19
C ARG A 101 -14.83 3.83 0.13
N PHE A 102 -15.26 2.73 -0.50
CA PHE A 102 -16.54 2.11 -0.18
C PHE A 102 -16.57 1.53 1.24
N ARG A 103 -15.49 0.87 1.68
CA ARG A 103 -15.39 0.33 3.03
C ARG A 103 -15.38 1.43 4.09
N SER A 104 -14.56 2.48 3.92
CA SER A 104 -14.48 3.59 4.88
C SER A 104 -15.82 4.29 5.06
N ALA A 105 -16.54 4.57 3.96
CA ALA A 105 -17.88 5.16 4.03
C ALA A 105 -18.87 4.27 4.82
N ARG A 106 -18.87 2.96 4.53
CA ARG A 106 -19.74 2.00 5.21
C ARG A 106 -19.39 1.84 6.69
N GLU A 107 -18.10 1.75 7.02
CA GLU A 107 -17.63 1.62 8.40
C GLU A 107 -17.97 2.89 9.22
N ALA A 108 -17.86 4.07 8.62
CA ALA A 108 -18.28 5.33 9.24
C ALA A 108 -19.78 5.37 9.53
N GLU A 109 -20.62 4.97 8.57
CA GLU A 109 -22.09 4.88 8.73
C GLU A 109 -22.47 3.86 9.84
N GLU A 110 -21.87 2.67 9.81
CA GLU A 110 -22.10 1.64 10.83
C GLU A 110 -21.66 2.10 12.22
N SER A 111 -20.56 2.85 12.34
CA SER A 111 -20.08 3.41 13.61
C SER A 111 -21.05 4.46 14.17
N GLN A 112 -21.53 5.39 13.33
CA GLN A 112 -22.52 6.39 13.74
C GLN A 112 -23.84 5.74 14.18
N LYS A 113 -24.34 4.76 13.42
CA LYS A 113 -25.56 4.03 13.77
C LYS A 113 -25.43 3.33 15.13
N LYS A 114 -24.29 2.67 15.39
CA LYS A 114 -24.02 2.01 16.68
C LYS A 114 -23.97 3.00 17.85
N ALA A 115 -23.42 4.21 17.65
CA ALA A 115 -23.41 5.24 18.68
C ALA A 115 -24.84 5.72 19.02
N LEU A 116 -25.66 5.98 18.00
CA LEU A 116 -27.06 6.37 18.17
C LEU A 116 -27.89 5.27 18.85
N GLU A 117 -27.69 4.00 18.47
CA GLU A 117 -28.36 2.85 19.11
C GLU A 117 -27.99 2.69 20.60
N LYS A 118 -26.79 3.13 21.00
CA LYS A 118 -26.37 3.20 22.41
C LYS A 118 -26.93 4.42 23.16
N GLY A 119 -27.68 5.29 22.48
CA GLY A 119 -28.21 6.54 23.04
C GLY A 119 -27.16 7.65 23.16
N GLU A 120 -26.03 7.54 22.46
CA GLU A 120 -25.02 8.59 22.44
C GLU A 120 -25.49 9.78 21.59
N VAL A 121 -25.30 11.00 22.08
CA VAL A 121 -25.59 12.23 21.33
C VAL A 121 -24.37 12.60 20.51
N LEU A 122 -24.50 12.56 19.19
CA LEU A 122 -23.43 12.93 18.27
C LEU A 122 -23.31 14.46 18.15
N PRO A 123 -22.11 15.00 17.88
CA PRO A 123 -21.93 16.42 17.59
C PRO A 123 -22.77 16.87 16.40
N THR A 124 -23.27 18.10 16.45
CA THR A 124 -24.08 18.73 15.39
C THR A 124 -23.28 19.04 14.13
N GLU A 125 -21.98 19.25 14.28
CA GLU A 125 -21.06 19.44 13.16
C GLU A 125 -20.93 18.16 12.35
N GLU A 126 -20.73 18.28 11.04
CA GLU A 126 -20.48 17.13 10.18
C GLU A 126 -19.10 16.52 10.47
N ARG A 127 -19.03 15.19 10.39
CA ARG A 127 -17.76 14.46 10.47
C ARG A 127 -16.95 14.73 9.20
N PHE A 128 -15.63 14.87 9.34
CA PHE A 128 -14.73 14.92 8.20
C PHE A 128 -14.81 13.62 7.36
N ASP A 129 -15.18 13.73 6.09
CA ASP A 129 -15.21 12.60 5.15
C ASP A 129 -13.83 12.40 4.51
N SER A 130 -13.09 11.38 4.95
CA SER A 130 -11.77 11.04 4.44
C SER A 130 -11.73 10.66 2.96
N ASN A 131 -12.88 10.38 2.33
CA ASN A 131 -12.95 10.17 0.89
C ASN A 131 -12.63 11.43 0.09
N CYS A 132 -12.73 12.62 0.71
CA CYS A 132 -12.34 13.88 0.10
C CYS A 132 -10.83 13.97 -0.18
N ILE A 133 -10.01 13.08 0.41
CA ILE A 133 -8.58 12.90 0.11
C ILE A 133 -8.45 12.10 -1.20
N THR A 134 -8.94 12.71 -2.28
CA THR A 134 -8.93 12.18 -3.64
C THR A 134 -8.69 13.36 -4.58
N PRO A 135 -7.83 13.21 -5.62
CA PRO A 135 -7.56 14.29 -6.55
C PRO A 135 -8.84 14.86 -7.17
N GLY A 136 -8.88 16.19 -7.31
CA GLY A 136 -10.01 16.91 -7.94
C GLY A 136 -11.15 17.29 -7.01
N THR A 137 -11.10 16.91 -5.73
CA THR A 137 -12.05 17.40 -4.72
C THR A 137 -11.73 18.83 -4.31
N HIS A 138 -12.74 19.57 -3.83
CA HIS A 138 -12.53 20.92 -3.30
C HIS A 138 -11.52 20.97 -2.14
N PHE A 139 -11.52 19.95 -1.27
CA PHE A 139 -10.55 19.82 -0.19
C PHE A 139 -9.12 19.75 -0.73
N MET A 140 -8.84 18.89 -1.71
CA MET A 140 -7.49 18.74 -2.26
C MET A 140 -7.02 19.99 -3.01
N VAL A 141 -7.94 20.69 -3.70
CA VAL A 141 -7.63 21.98 -4.36
C VAL A 141 -7.19 23.03 -3.33
N ARG A 142 -7.98 23.21 -2.25
CA ARG A 142 -7.62 24.13 -1.16
C ARG A 142 -6.32 23.73 -0.47
N LEU A 143 -6.14 22.45 -0.16
CA LEU A 143 -4.90 21.94 0.44
C LEU A 143 -3.68 22.27 -0.42
N ASN A 144 -3.79 22.10 -1.74
CA ASN A 144 -2.70 22.41 -2.66
C ASN A 144 -2.36 23.91 -2.69
N GLU A 145 -3.36 24.79 -2.67
CA GLU A 145 -3.13 26.24 -2.55
C GLU A 145 -2.45 26.60 -1.21
N GLN A 146 -2.89 25.98 -0.13
CA GLN A 146 -2.32 26.16 1.20
C GLN A 146 -0.88 25.65 1.30
N LEU A 147 -0.56 24.50 0.68
CA LEU A 147 0.82 24.00 0.56
C LEU A 147 1.70 24.95 -0.26
N LYS A 148 1.20 25.48 -1.38
CA LYS A 148 1.91 26.51 -2.17
C LYS A 148 2.21 27.75 -1.32
N TYR A 149 1.22 28.23 -0.57
CA TYR A 149 1.42 29.36 0.36
C TYR A 149 2.47 29.03 1.43
N PHE A 150 2.37 27.87 2.08
CA PHE A 150 3.29 27.42 3.12
C PHE A 150 4.73 27.35 2.62
N VAL A 151 4.96 26.72 1.46
CA VAL A 151 6.29 26.60 0.87
C VAL A 151 6.88 27.98 0.54
N ASN A 152 6.10 28.86 -0.09
CA ASN A 152 6.56 30.23 -0.40
C ASN A 152 6.90 31.02 0.87
N LYS A 153 6.07 30.91 1.91
CA LYS A 153 6.33 31.51 3.22
C LYS A 153 7.64 30.96 3.80
N LYS A 154 7.83 29.64 3.84
CA LYS A 154 9.03 29.00 4.39
C LYS A 154 10.29 29.41 3.66
N ILE A 155 10.31 29.39 2.32
CA ILE A 155 11.45 29.86 1.53
C ILE A 155 11.77 31.33 1.83
N THR A 156 10.75 32.17 2.02
CA THR A 156 10.93 33.60 2.31
C THR A 156 11.47 33.85 3.72
N THR A 157 10.96 33.13 4.73
CA THR A 157 11.21 33.45 6.15
C THR A 157 12.25 32.57 6.83
N ASP A 158 12.46 31.35 6.34
CA ASP A 158 13.32 30.34 6.98
C ASP A 158 14.60 30.14 6.17
N ARG A 159 15.75 30.41 6.81
CA ARG A 159 17.08 30.25 6.20
C ARG A 159 17.40 28.81 5.85
N MET A 160 16.85 27.82 6.56
CA MET A 160 17.11 26.40 6.25
C MET A 160 16.45 25.96 4.94
N TRP A 161 15.39 26.66 4.51
CA TRP A 161 14.71 26.41 3.24
C TRP A 161 15.34 27.18 2.07
N GLN A 162 16.24 28.12 2.35
CA GLN A 162 16.94 28.91 1.36
C GLN A 162 18.18 28.16 0.85
N GLY A 163 18.43 28.21 -0.45
CA GLY A 163 19.60 27.57 -1.07
C GLY A 163 19.43 26.10 -1.44
N ILE A 164 18.27 25.49 -1.15
CA ILE A 164 17.91 24.15 -1.63
C ILE A 164 16.82 24.23 -2.71
N ARG A 165 16.71 23.18 -3.53
CA ARG A 165 15.65 23.06 -4.53
C ARG A 165 14.42 22.42 -3.88
N VAL A 166 13.33 23.16 -3.78
CA VAL A 166 12.05 22.67 -3.23
C VAL A 166 11.08 22.35 -4.36
N TYR A 167 10.56 21.12 -4.40
CA TYR A 167 9.56 20.68 -5.36
C TYR A 167 8.27 20.29 -4.63
N LEU A 168 7.15 20.78 -5.15
CA LEU A 168 5.80 20.38 -4.71
C LEU A 168 5.07 19.78 -5.92
N SER A 169 4.94 18.45 -5.92
CA SER A 169 4.12 17.73 -6.90
C SER A 169 2.74 17.46 -6.31
N GLY A 170 1.84 18.42 -6.49
CA GLY A 170 0.47 18.36 -5.96
C GLY A 170 -0.43 17.33 -6.64
N HIS A 171 -1.69 17.29 -6.23
CA HIS A 171 -2.72 16.40 -6.81
C HIS A 171 -3.04 16.72 -8.28
N GLU A 172 -2.62 17.89 -8.77
CA GLU A 172 -2.80 18.35 -10.15
C GLU A 172 -1.97 17.49 -11.14
N SER A 173 -0.80 17.03 -10.70
CA SER A 173 0.06 16.14 -11.49
C SER A 173 -0.48 14.70 -11.39
N PRO A 174 -0.71 13.98 -12.50
CA PRO A 174 -1.12 12.57 -12.47
C PRO A 174 -0.10 11.66 -11.78
N GLY A 175 -0.54 10.48 -11.34
CA GLY A 175 0.31 9.47 -10.70
C GLY A 175 0.31 9.53 -9.17
N GLU A 176 0.80 8.45 -8.58
CA GLU A 176 0.88 8.26 -7.12
C GLU A 176 2.14 8.93 -6.57
N GLY A 177 2.10 9.37 -5.30
CA GLY A 177 3.18 10.10 -4.64
C GLY A 177 4.52 9.37 -4.72
N GLU A 178 4.54 8.10 -4.30
CA GLU A 178 5.72 7.24 -4.36
C GLU A 178 6.28 7.08 -5.79
N HIS A 179 5.41 6.96 -6.80
CA HIS A 179 5.83 6.80 -8.18
C HIS A 179 6.36 8.11 -8.80
N LYS A 180 5.77 9.26 -8.44
CA LYS A 180 6.29 10.59 -8.82
C LYS A 180 7.70 10.81 -8.25
N ILE A 181 7.93 10.39 -7.00
CA ILE A 181 9.25 10.45 -6.37
C ILE A 181 10.23 9.57 -7.12
N MET A 182 9.86 8.31 -7.41
CA MET A 182 10.74 7.39 -8.13
C MET A 182 11.02 7.85 -9.57
N GLU A 183 10.06 8.49 -10.23
CA GLU A 183 10.26 9.13 -11.54
C GLU A 183 11.27 10.27 -11.45
N PHE A 184 11.15 11.15 -10.44
CA PHE A 184 12.10 12.22 -10.20
C PHE A 184 13.52 11.69 -9.94
N ILE A 185 13.66 10.63 -9.12
CA ILE A 185 14.96 10.01 -8.85
C ILE A 185 15.57 9.46 -10.15
N ARG A 186 14.81 8.68 -10.93
CA ARG A 186 15.28 8.16 -12.23
C ARG A 186 15.69 9.27 -13.19
N TYR A 187 14.93 10.37 -13.22
CA TYR A 187 15.26 11.53 -14.03
C TYR A 187 16.57 12.18 -13.58
N GLU A 188 16.76 12.48 -12.30
CA GLU A 188 18.00 13.10 -11.81
C GLU A 188 19.21 12.17 -12.06
N LYS A 189 19.06 10.85 -11.86
CA LYS A 189 20.09 9.84 -12.18
C LYS A 189 20.52 9.83 -13.65
N SER A 190 19.59 10.12 -14.56
CA SER A 190 19.87 10.14 -16.00
C SER A 190 20.71 11.34 -16.44
N ARG A 191 20.88 12.33 -15.57
CA ARG A 191 21.62 13.55 -15.88
C ARG A 191 23.12 13.28 -15.84
N PRO A 192 23.91 13.86 -16.77
CA PRO A 192 25.37 13.66 -16.79
C PRO A 192 26.09 14.15 -15.52
N GLU A 193 25.52 15.15 -14.83
CA GLU A 193 26.08 15.76 -13.63
C GLU A 193 25.68 15.02 -12.34
N TYR A 194 24.98 13.89 -12.44
CA TYR A 194 24.49 13.17 -11.27
C TYR A 194 25.63 12.63 -10.41
N ASP A 195 25.56 12.94 -9.11
CA ASP A 195 26.47 12.41 -8.12
C ASP A 195 25.99 11.04 -7.66
N ALA A 196 26.74 9.99 -8.02
CA ALA A 196 26.42 8.59 -7.69
C ALA A 196 26.41 8.30 -6.18
N ASN A 197 26.96 9.20 -5.35
CA ASN A 197 26.95 9.07 -3.89
C ASN A 197 25.90 9.99 -3.23
N THR A 198 24.92 10.47 -4.00
CA THR A 198 23.81 11.25 -3.46
C THR A 198 23.09 10.44 -2.37
N ARG A 199 22.83 11.07 -1.23
CA ARG A 199 22.17 10.45 -0.08
C ARG A 199 20.69 10.77 -0.07
N HIS A 200 19.86 9.73 -0.17
CA HIS A 200 18.40 9.83 -0.29
C HIS A 200 17.71 9.44 1.01
N CYS A 201 16.77 10.27 1.47
CA CYS A 201 15.85 9.95 2.56
C CYS A 201 14.42 10.06 2.07
N LEU A 202 13.65 8.97 2.12
CA LEU A 202 12.23 8.96 1.75
C LEU A 202 11.37 8.67 2.97
N TYR A 203 10.47 9.60 3.29
CA TYR A 203 9.47 9.39 4.33
C TYR A 203 8.22 8.71 3.77
N GLY A 204 7.77 7.67 4.47
CA GLY A 204 6.46 7.06 4.24
C GLY A 204 6.29 5.70 4.93
N LEU A 205 5.05 5.31 5.18
CA LEU A 205 4.71 4.11 5.96
C LEU A 205 4.42 2.87 5.12
N ASP A 206 4.37 3.00 3.79
CA ASP A 206 4.07 1.86 2.93
C ASP A 206 5.27 0.92 2.79
N ALA A 207 5.00 -0.39 2.79
CA ALA A 207 6.04 -1.40 2.68
C ALA A 207 6.67 -1.42 1.28
N ASP A 208 5.92 -0.99 0.28
CA ASP A 208 6.35 -0.92 -1.12
C ASP A 208 7.51 0.08 -1.31
N LEU A 209 7.63 1.08 -0.44
CA LEU A 209 8.77 2.02 -0.44
C LEU A 209 10.11 1.33 -0.23
N ILE A 210 10.15 0.19 0.48
CA ILE A 210 11.38 -0.63 0.62
C ILE A 210 11.77 -1.18 -0.74
N MET A 211 10.81 -1.79 -1.44
CA MET A 211 11.05 -2.36 -2.77
C MET A 211 11.40 -1.26 -3.78
N LEU A 212 10.64 -0.17 -3.81
CA LEU A 212 10.88 0.96 -4.70
C LEU A 212 12.26 1.60 -4.44
N GLY A 213 12.62 1.82 -3.18
CA GLY A 213 13.94 2.32 -2.79
C GLY A 213 15.06 1.39 -3.25
N LEU A 214 14.90 0.07 -3.12
CA LEU A 214 15.88 -0.90 -3.62
C LEU A 214 15.96 -0.91 -5.14
N THR A 215 14.83 -0.84 -5.87
CA THR A 215 14.84 -0.77 -7.35
C THR A 215 15.49 0.50 -7.91
N SER A 216 15.67 1.53 -7.08
CA SER A 216 16.44 2.71 -7.49
C SER A 216 17.91 2.38 -7.69
N HIS A 217 18.42 1.30 -7.07
CA HIS A 217 19.82 0.89 -7.05
C HIS A 217 20.79 1.97 -6.52
N GLU A 218 20.27 2.95 -5.76
CA GLU A 218 21.09 3.97 -5.09
C GLU A 218 21.86 3.36 -3.91
N PRO A 219 23.17 3.64 -3.77
CA PRO A 219 23.99 3.07 -2.69
C PRO A 219 23.63 3.64 -1.32
N HIS A 220 23.18 4.90 -1.26
CA HIS A 220 22.88 5.60 -0.02
C HIS A 220 21.42 6.00 0.05
N PHE A 221 20.56 5.06 0.44
CA PHE A 221 19.13 5.28 0.54
C PHE A 221 18.62 4.84 1.91
N SER A 222 17.87 5.72 2.58
CA SER A 222 17.19 5.43 3.84
C SER A 222 15.71 5.76 3.76
N LEU A 223 14.89 5.02 4.51
CA LEU A 223 13.47 5.31 4.69
C LEU A 223 13.23 5.84 6.09
N LEU A 224 12.62 7.03 6.19
CA LEU A 224 12.15 7.57 7.46
C LEU A 224 10.73 7.10 7.73
N ARG A 225 10.50 6.49 8.88
CA ARG A 225 9.22 5.84 9.22
C ARG A 225 8.86 6.09 10.66
N GLU A 226 7.58 6.07 10.96
CA GLU A 226 7.09 6.10 12.35
C GLU A 226 7.19 4.70 12.96
N GLU A 227 7.44 4.64 14.27
CA GLU A 227 7.42 3.41 15.03
C GLU A 227 6.03 2.76 14.97
N VAL A 228 5.98 1.51 14.51
CA VAL A 228 4.76 0.70 14.54
C VAL A 228 4.83 -0.27 15.72
N LYS A 229 4.11 0.01 16.80
CA LYS A 229 4.03 -0.88 17.96
C LYS A 229 3.21 -2.12 17.64
N PHE A 230 3.86 -3.28 17.61
CA PHE A 230 3.19 -4.56 17.38
C PHE A 230 2.61 -5.11 18.69
N GLY A 231 1.28 -5.29 18.77
CA GLY A 231 0.64 -6.02 19.87
C GLY A 231 -0.13 -5.23 20.93
N GLY A 232 -0.49 -3.96 20.68
CA GLY A 232 -1.35 -3.17 21.58
C GLY A 232 -2.86 -3.42 21.42
N LYS A 233 -3.65 -3.17 22.48
CA LYS A 233 -5.13 -3.07 22.39
C LYS A 233 -5.48 -2.01 21.31
N LYS A 234 -6.46 -2.31 20.45
CA LYS A 234 -6.97 -1.43 19.36
C LYS A 234 -7.40 0.00 19.76
N SER A 235 -7.31 0.36 21.04
CA SER A 235 -7.80 1.61 21.63
C SER A 235 -6.69 2.63 21.96
N GLN A 236 -5.44 2.40 21.55
CA GLN A 236 -4.41 3.44 21.72
C GLN A 236 -4.62 4.53 20.68
N LYS A 237 -5.09 5.70 21.16
CA LYS A 237 -5.21 6.93 20.38
C LYS A 237 -3.90 7.17 19.63
N ARG A 238 -3.94 7.30 18.31
CA ARG A 238 -2.74 7.62 17.53
C ARG A 238 -2.21 8.96 18.01
N ILE A 239 -0.93 8.99 18.35
CA ILE A 239 -0.22 10.23 18.68
C ILE A 239 -0.16 11.05 17.38
N SER A 240 -0.77 12.23 17.39
CA SER A 240 -0.83 13.13 16.23
C SER A 240 0.23 14.23 16.30
N VAL A 241 0.91 14.38 17.44
CA VAL A 241 1.95 15.38 17.66
C VAL A 241 3.29 14.79 17.24
N PRO A 242 3.95 15.31 16.18
CA PRO A 242 5.18 14.75 15.63
C PRO A 242 6.29 14.58 16.68
N GLU A 243 6.42 15.52 17.62
CA GLU A 243 7.43 15.52 18.69
C GLU A 243 7.33 14.30 19.63
N GLU A 244 6.15 13.71 19.78
CA GLU A 244 5.90 12.55 20.64
C GLU A 244 6.01 11.23 19.87
N ILE A 245 6.13 11.28 18.54
CA ILE A 245 6.25 10.10 17.69
C ILE A 245 7.71 9.67 17.66
N THR A 246 7.94 8.38 17.90
CA THR A 246 9.26 7.78 17.69
C THR A 246 9.44 7.49 16.21
N PHE A 247 10.50 8.04 15.62
CA PHE A 247 10.85 7.78 14.22
C PHE A 247 11.98 6.77 14.13
N HIS A 248 11.93 5.91 13.13
CA HIS A 248 12.99 4.99 12.74
C HIS A 248 13.54 5.37 11.38
N LEU A 249 14.86 5.25 11.23
CA LEU A 249 15.54 5.33 9.97
C LEU A 249 15.91 3.91 9.53
N LEU A 250 15.28 3.43 8.45
CA LEU A 250 15.57 2.12 7.86
C LEU A 250 16.60 2.28 6.75
N HIS A 251 17.74 1.59 6.87
CA HIS A 251 18.87 1.71 5.95
C HIS A 251 18.79 0.68 4.84
N LEU A 252 18.52 1.12 3.60
CA LEU A 252 18.51 0.22 2.45
C LEU A 252 19.91 -0.20 2.03
N SER A 253 20.94 0.60 2.34
CA SER A 253 22.34 0.19 2.17
C SER A 253 22.65 -1.12 2.89
N LEU A 254 22.28 -1.22 4.16
CA LEU A 254 22.45 -2.44 4.95
C LEU A 254 21.51 -3.55 4.48
N MET A 255 20.32 -3.22 3.98
CA MET A 255 19.43 -4.21 3.37
C MET A 255 20.05 -4.87 2.15
N ARG A 256 20.78 -4.13 1.32
CA ARG A 256 21.52 -4.69 0.18
C ARG A 256 22.58 -5.69 0.65
N GLU A 257 23.31 -5.39 1.72
CA GLU A 257 24.29 -6.30 2.32
C GLU A 257 23.63 -7.58 2.86
N TYR A 258 22.49 -7.46 3.56
CA TYR A 258 21.72 -8.61 4.01
C TYR A 258 21.24 -9.48 2.85
N LEU A 259 20.77 -8.87 1.76
CA LEU A 259 20.35 -9.60 0.56
C LEU A 259 21.53 -10.28 -0.13
N ASP A 260 22.69 -9.63 -0.22
CA ASP A 260 23.90 -10.26 -0.77
C ASP A 260 24.32 -11.48 0.06
N PHE A 261 24.23 -11.39 1.39
CA PHE A 261 24.50 -12.51 2.28
C PHE A 261 23.45 -13.62 2.15
N GLU A 262 22.17 -13.27 2.04
CA GLU A 262 21.04 -14.21 1.88
C GLU A 262 21.20 -15.08 0.62
N PHE A 263 21.69 -14.48 -0.47
CA PHE A 263 21.83 -15.14 -1.77
C PHE A 263 23.29 -15.51 -2.12
N GLN A 264 24.22 -15.38 -1.18
CA GLN A 264 25.66 -15.59 -1.41
C GLN A 264 25.97 -16.98 -1.98
N GLU A 265 25.19 -18.01 -1.63
CA GLU A 265 25.38 -19.37 -2.12
C GLU A 265 25.22 -19.50 -3.64
N LEU A 266 24.57 -18.54 -4.29
CA LEU A 266 24.44 -18.51 -5.74
C LEU A 266 25.76 -18.15 -6.42
N LYS A 267 26.68 -17.42 -5.76
CA LYS A 267 27.95 -16.97 -6.34
C LYS A 267 28.76 -18.13 -6.95
N ASP A 268 28.72 -19.30 -6.32
CA ASP A 268 29.46 -20.50 -6.77
C ASP A 268 28.62 -21.49 -7.59
N LYS A 269 27.30 -21.28 -7.71
CA LYS A 269 26.36 -22.24 -8.33
C LYS A 269 25.83 -21.78 -9.70
N LEU A 270 25.94 -20.49 -10.03
CA LEU A 270 25.43 -19.95 -11.29
C LEU A 270 26.31 -20.33 -12.48
N SER A 271 25.68 -20.59 -13.62
CA SER A 271 26.35 -20.80 -14.91
C SER A 271 26.79 -19.49 -15.57
N PHE A 272 26.40 -18.35 -15.00
CA PHE A 272 26.69 -16.98 -15.43
C PHE A 272 27.16 -16.13 -14.24
N GLY A 273 27.67 -14.93 -14.51
CA GLY A 273 28.23 -14.06 -13.48
C GLY A 273 27.18 -13.58 -12.46
N TYR A 274 27.52 -13.65 -11.17
CA TYR A 274 26.69 -13.12 -10.08
C TYR A 274 26.77 -11.58 -10.03
N ASP A 275 25.61 -10.94 -9.99
CA ASP A 275 25.38 -9.50 -9.88
C ASP A 275 24.26 -9.25 -8.85
N LEU A 276 24.60 -8.53 -7.76
CA LEU A 276 23.67 -8.21 -6.68
C LEU A 276 22.49 -7.35 -7.15
N GLU A 277 22.71 -6.42 -8.08
CA GLU A 277 21.64 -5.53 -8.54
C GLU A 277 20.55 -6.33 -9.26
N ARG A 278 20.95 -7.36 -10.00
CA ARG A 278 20.02 -8.30 -10.65
C ARG A 278 19.33 -9.23 -9.67
N ILE A 279 20.02 -9.66 -8.62
CA ILE A 279 19.39 -10.40 -7.51
C ILE A 279 18.32 -9.54 -6.82
N ILE A 280 18.59 -8.25 -6.61
CA ILE A 280 17.63 -7.30 -6.04
C ILE A 280 16.42 -7.14 -6.98
N ASP A 281 16.63 -7.00 -8.29
CA ASP A 281 15.56 -6.94 -9.29
C ASP A 281 14.62 -8.18 -9.22
N ASP A 282 15.20 -9.37 -9.11
CA ASP A 282 14.46 -10.64 -8.97
C ASP A 282 13.81 -10.79 -7.59
N TRP A 283 14.45 -10.25 -6.55
CA TRP A 283 13.91 -10.24 -5.19
C TRP A 283 12.67 -9.35 -5.09
N VAL A 284 12.66 -8.21 -5.77
CA VAL A 284 11.47 -7.34 -5.87
C VAL A 284 10.35 -8.06 -6.60
N LEU A 285 10.65 -8.79 -7.68
CA LEU A 285 9.67 -9.65 -8.36
C LEU A 285 9.07 -10.69 -7.41
N MET A 286 9.89 -11.38 -6.60
CA MET A 286 9.40 -12.30 -5.57
C MET A 286 8.49 -11.58 -4.55
N GLY A 287 8.83 -10.36 -4.15
CA GLY A 287 8.00 -9.50 -3.31
C GLY A 287 6.61 -9.26 -3.90
N PHE A 288 6.53 -8.91 -5.19
CA PHE A 288 5.27 -8.69 -5.89
C PHE A 288 4.39 -9.95 -5.99
N LEU A 289 4.98 -11.14 -6.01
CA LEU A 289 4.21 -12.40 -6.00
C LEU A 289 3.49 -12.63 -4.66
N VAL A 290 4.10 -12.24 -3.54
CA VAL A 290 3.46 -12.31 -2.21
C VAL A 290 2.28 -11.33 -2.15
N GLY A 291 2.44 -10.15 -2.73
CA GLY A 291 1.36 -9.20 -2.84
C GLY A 291 1.78 -7.90 -3.50
N ASN A 292 0.80 -7.21 -4.05
CA ASN A 292 0.92 -5.83 -4.52
C ASN A 292 -0.49 -5.23 -4.61
N ASP A 293 -0.57 -3.91 -4.84
CA ASP A 293 -1.84 -3.19 -4.89
C ASP A 293 -2.65 -3.42 -6.18
N PHE A 294 -2.09 -4.09 -7.19
CA PHE A 294 -2.62 -4.15 -8.56
C PHE A 294 -3.25 -5.49 -8.94
N ILE A 295 -2.76 -6.59 -8.37
CA ILE A 295 -3.16 -7.96 -8.71
C ILE A 295 -3.69 -8.67 -7.45
N PRO A 296 -4.76 -9.49 -7.53
CA PRO A 296 -5.18 -10.32 -6.40
C PRO A 296 -4.05 -11.22 -5.89
N HIS A 297 -3.95 -11.37 -4.57
CA HIS A 297 -2.95 -12.23 -3.96
C HIS A 297 -3.07 -13.68 -4.45
N LEU A 298 -1.92 -14.31 -4.71
CA LEU A 298 -1.87 -15.76 -4.91
C LEU A 298 -2.36 -16.47 -3.65
N PRO A 299 -3.23 -17.49 -3.77
CA PRO A 299 -3.68 -18.26 -2.63
C PRO A 299 -2.47 -18.94 -1.97
N ASN A 300 -2.51 -19.08 -0.65
CA ASN A 300 -1.48 -19.75 0.17
C ASN A 300 -0.09 -19.10 0.19
N LEU A 301 0.17 -18.08 -0.64
CA LEU A 301 1.44 -17.36 -0.67
C LEU A 301 1.36 -16.08 0.18
N HIS A 302 1.36 -16.25 1.50
CA HIS A 302 1.32 -15.15 2.46
C HIS A 302 2.53 -15.17 3.38
N ILE A 303 2.95 -13.98 3.85
CA ILE A 303 4.06 -13.84 4.81
C ILE A 303 3.82 -14.67 6.08
N HIS A 304 2.56 -14.76 6.53
CA HIS A 304 2.18 -15.57 7.69
C HIS A 304 2.45 -17.07 7.54
N HIS A 305 2.43 -17.55 6.30
CA HIS A 305 2.66 -18.95 5.97
C HIS A 305 4.06 -19.16 5.41
N SER A 306 5.02 -18.32 5.83
CA SER A 306 6.42 -18.40 5.38
C SER A 306 6.58 -18.28 3.86
N GLY A 307 5.74 -17.47 3.21
CA GLY A 307 5.78 -17.28 1.75
C GLY A 307 7.12 -16.73 1.23
N LEU A 308 7.74 -15.77 1.91
CA LEU A 308 9.04 -15.23 1.51
C LEU A 308 10.19 -16.26 1.62
N PRO A 309 10.38 -16.95 2.76
CA PRO A 309 11.35 -18.05 2.84
C PRO A 309 11.15 -19.13 1.77
N LEU A 310 9.90 -19.46 1.44
CA LEU A 310 9.57 -20.41 0.38
C LEU A 310 10.05 -19.91 -0.99
N LEU A 311 9.78 -18.65 -1.32
CA LEU A 311 10.22 -18.04 -2.57
C LEU A 311 11.75 -18.00 -2.66
N TYR A 312 12.45 -17.61 -1.60
CA TYR A 312 13.91 -17.56 -1.58
C TYR A 312 14.52 -18.94 -1.81
N ARG A 313 14.03 -19.97 -1.11
CA ARG A 313 14.50 -21.34 -1.30
C ARG A 313 14.24 -21.85 -2.71
N THR A 314 13.05 -21.56 -3.25
CA THR A 314 12.69 -21.93 -4.63
C THR A 314 13.64 -21.26 -5.62
N TYR A 315 13.90 -19.97 -5.42
CA TYR A 315 14.80 -19.18 -6.25
C TYR A 315 16.23 -19.73 -6.22
N ILE A 316 16.78 -19.96 -5.03
CA ILE A 316 18.13 -20.52 -4.85
C ILE A 316 18.28 -21.88 -5.54
N ASN A 317 17.24 -22.71 -5.53
CA ASN A 317 17.26 -24.03 -6.17
C ASN A 317 17.12 -23.97 -7.69
N VAL A 318 16.33 -23.03 -8.22
CA VAL A 318 16.04 -22.93 -9.66
C VAL A 318 17.15 -22.19 -10.40
N MET A 319 17.70 -21.13 -9.81
CA MET A 319 18.68 -20.25 -10.46
C MET A 319 19.86 -20.97 -11.12
N PRO A 320 20.49 -22.00 -10.52
CA PRO A 320 21.57 -22.77 -11.16
C PRO A 320 21.16 -23.48 -12.47
N THR A 321 19.87 -23.71 -12.68
CA THR A 321 19.32 -24.37 -13.88
C THR A 321 18.98 -23.40 -15.01
N LEU A 322 19.15 -22.10 -14.76
CA LEU A 322 18.86 -21.02 -15.70
C LEU A 322 20.16 -20.53 -16.37
N ASP A 323 19.98 -19.81 -17.46
CA ASP A 323 21.04 -19.17 -18.26
C ASP A 323 21.17 -17.66 -17.98
N GLY A 324 20.35 -17.12 -17.07
CA GLY A 324 20.39 -15.73 -16.62
C GLY A 324 19.32 -15.43 -15.57
N TYR A 325 19.13 -14.14 -15.26
CA TYR A 325 18.17 -13.64 -14.28
C TYR A 325 16.72 -13.70 -14.77
N LEU A 326 15.75 -13.64 -13.85
CA LEU A 326 14.32 -13.64 -14.17
C LEU A 326 13.89 -12.30 -14.76
N ASN A 327 14.37 -11.20 -14.20
CA ASN A 327 14.05 -9.82 -14.56
C ASN A 327 15.29 -9.10 -15.12
N GLU A 328 15.17 -8.61 -16.34
CA GLU A 328 16.24 -7.90 -17.05
C GLU A 328 15.81 -6.44 -17.27
N GLY A 329 16.11 -5.58 -16.28
CA GLY A 329 15.86 -4.15 -16.36
C GLY A 329 14.37 -3.80 -16.46
N GLY A 330 13.51 -4.57 -15.79
CA GLY A 330 12.05 -4.42 -15.82
C GLY A 330 11.36 -5.28 -16.87
N THR A 331 12.11 -6.00 -17.71
CA THR A 331 11.55 -6.97 -18.67
C THR A 331 11.67 -8.38 -18.10
N LEU A 332 10.53 -9.05 -17.94
CA LEU A 332 10.48 -10.42 -17.42
C LEU A 332 10.84 -11.43 -18.52
N ASN A 333 11.84 -12.28 -18.26
CA ASN A 333 12.12 -13.42 -19.11
C ASN A 333 11.14 -14.56 -18.79
N LEU A 334 10.12 -14.72 -19.64
CA LEU A 334 9.02 -15.65 -19.40
C LEU A 334 9.47 -17.11 -19.34
N GLN A 335 10.49 -17.52 -20.12
CA GLN A 335 10.97 -18.91 -20.12
C GLN A 335 11.66 -19.28 -18.81
N ARG A 336 12.46 -18.36 -18.26
CA ARG A 336 13.12 -18.53 -16.96
C ARG A 336 12.10 -18.45 -15.83
N PHE A 337 11.17 -17.50 -15.93
CA PHE A 337 10.10 -17.34 -14.95
C PHE A 337 9.14 -18.53 -14.90
N GLU A 338 8.85 -19.16 -16.04
CA GLU A 338 8.06 -20.39 -16.12
C GLU A 338 8.69 -21.50 -15.28
N LYS A 339 10.00 -21.78 -15.44
CA LYS A 339 10.72 -22.76 -14.62
C LYS A 339 10.64 -22.46 -13.12
N PHE A 340 10.73 -21.18 -12.75
CA PHE A 340 10.56 -20.75 -11.36
C PHE A 340 9.14 -21.04 -10.83
N LEU A 341 8.11 -20.75 -11.63
CA LEU A 341 6.72 -21.04 -11.28
C LEU A 341 6.40 -22.54 -11.24
N GLU A 342 6.99 -23.35 -12.12
CA GLU A 342 6.87 -24.81 -12.08
C GLU A 342 7.40 -25.38 -10.76
N ALA A 343 8.57 -24.91 -10.33
CA ALA A 343 9.14 -25.30 -9.04
C ALA A 343 8.26 -24.83 -7.87
N LEU A 344 7.70 -23.62 -7.96
CA LEU A 344 6.77 -23.10 -6.95
C LEU A 344 5.47 -23.91 -6.88
N ALA A 345 4.94 -24.36 -8.03
CA ALA A 345 3.71 -25.15 -8.11
C ALA A 345 3.83 -26.51 -7.42
N ALA A 346 5.03 -27.09 -7.35
CA ALA A 346 5.27 -28.31 -6.58
C ALA A 346 4.95 -28.11 -5.08
N PHE A 347 5.25 -26.94 -4.52
CA PHE A 347 4.95 -26.63 -3.13
C PHE A 347 3.46 -26.39 -2.89
N ASP A 348 2.79 -25.67 -3.79
CA ASP A 348 1.33 -25.47 -3.69
C ASP A 348 0.59 -26.81 -3.75
N ARG A 349 1.05 -27.73 -4.61
CA ARG A 349 0.50 -29.09 -4.69
C ARG A 349 0.69 -29.88 -3.40
N GLU A 350 1.83 -29.74 -2.73
CA GLU A 350 2.08 -30.44 -1.47
C GLU A 350 1.22 -29.86 -0.34
N HIS A 351 1.14 -28.54 -0.26
CA HIS A 351 0.27 -27.87 0.72
C HIS A 351 -1.21 -28.23 0.54
N PHE A 352 -1.67 -28.33 -0.71
CA PHE A 352 -3.02 -28.82 -1.02
C PHE A 352 -3.26 -30.24 -0.48
N ARG A 353 -2.28 -31.15 -0.61
CA ARG A 353 -2.39 -32.52 -0.11
C ARG A 353 -2.45 -32.57 1.41
N GLU A 354 -1.66 -31.75 2.10
CA GLU A 354 -1.70 -31.64 3.56
C GLU A 354 -3.08 -31.19 4.05
N ILE A 355 -3.60 -30.08 3.51
CA ILE A 355 -4.95 -29.58 3.87
C ILE A 355 -6.02 -30.62 3.55
N PHE A 356 -5.94 -31.27 2.38
CA PHE A 356 -6.90 -32.28 1.99
C PHE A 356 -6.87 -33.50 2.92
N SER A 357 -5.69 -33.93 3.35
CA SER A 357 -5.51 -35.01 4.33
C SER A 357 -6.13 -34.64 5.69
N ASP A 358 -5.88 -33.42 6.18
CA ASP A 358 -6.45 -32.94 7.44
C ASP A 358 -7.98 -32.86 7.40
N LEU A 359 -8.54 -32.35 6.30
CA LEU A 359 -9.99 -32.32 6.09
C LEU A 359 -10.58 -33.73 6.08
N ASN A 360 -9.94 -34.69 5.43
CA ASN A 360 -10.40 -36.09 5.43
C ASN A 360 -10.31 -36.72 6.82
N TRP A 361 -9.26 -36.41 7.59
CA TRP A 361 -9.11 -36.88 8.96
C TRP A 361 -10.20 -36.31 9.89
N LEU A 362 -10.48 -35.01 9.79
CA LEU A 362 -11.56 -34.36 10.55
C LEU A 362 -12.93 -34.90 10.18
N ALA A 363 -13.17 -35.13 8.89
CA ALA A 363 -14.39 -35.75 8.38
C ALA A 363 -14.57 -37.18 8.93
N GLY A 364 -13.48 -37.95 8.97
CA GLY A 364 -13.44 -39.28 9.59
C GLY A 364 -13.75 -39.27 11.09
N LYS A 365 -13.31 -38.26 11.84
CA LYS A 365 -13.61 -38.13 13.28
C LYS A 365 -15.01 -37.61 13.61
N THR A 366 -15.65 -36.90 12.68
CA THR A 366 -17.01 -36.35 12.84
C THR A 366 -18.10 -37.27 12.27
N GLY A 367 -17.73 -38.45 11.77
CA GLY A 367 -18.66 -39.44 11.21
C GLY A 367 -19.24 -39.05 9.84
N GLY A 368 -18.74 -37.98 9.22
CA GLY A 368 -19.15 -37.54 7.89
C GLY A 368 -18.17 -38.02 6.83
N ALA A 369 -18.53 -39.00 6.03
CA ALA A 369 -17.67 -39.44 4.91
C ALA A 369 -17.49 -38.31 3.87
N PRO A 370 -16.26 -37.99 3.45
CA PRO A 370 -16.03 -37.04 2.36
C PRO A 370 -16.34 -37.74 1.04
N GLY A 371 -17.22 -37.15 0.20
CA GLY A 371 -17.33 -37.53 -1.21
C GLY A 371 -18.54 -38.36 -1.66
N ARG A 372 -19.68 -38.36 -0.96
CA ARG A 372 -20.96 -38.72 -1.60
C ARG A 372 -21.80 -37.48 -1.82
N GLY A 373 -21.85 -37.03 -3.07
CA GLY A 373 -22.84 -36.05 -3.52
C GLY A 373 -24.21 -36.43 -2.99
N ARG A 374 -24.88 -35.47 -2.35
CA ARG A 374 -26.30 -35.54 -2.02
C ARG A 374 -27.05 -35.87 -3.30
N LYS A 375 -27.39 -37.15 -3.51
CA LYS A 375 -28.50 -37.52 -4.39
C LYS A 375 -29.73 -36.83 -3.79
N SER A 376 -30.27 -35.91 -4.57
CA SER A 376 -31.50 -35.19 -4.32
C SER A 376 -32.63 -36.16 -3.98
N GLY A 377 -32.90 -36.32 -2.68
CA GLY A 377 -34.17 -36.83 -2.21
C GLY A 377 -35.24 -35.82 -2.60
N ALA A 378 -36.10 -36.23 -3.52
CA ALA A 378 -37.29 -35.50 -3.93
C ALA A 378 -38.14 -35.12 -2.71
N ARG A 379 -38.04 -33.87 -2.26
CA ARG A 379 -39.07 -33.22 -1.47
C ARG A 379 -39.84 -32.30 -2.41
N LYS A 380 -41.10 -32.67 -2.62
CA LYS A 380 -42.12 -31.93 -3.37
C LYS A 380 -42.00 -30.43 -3.09
N SER A 381 -41.69 -29.67 -4.12
CA SER A 381 -41.81 -28.22 -4.13
C SER A 381 -43.29 -27.86 -4.12
N THR A 382 -43.82 -27.42 -2.98
CA THR A 382 -45.03 -26.61 -2.96
C THR A 382 -44.69 -25.24 -3.54
N THR A 383 -45.19 -25.00 -4.75
CA THR A 383 -45.12 -23.76 -5.51
C THR A 383 -45.72 -22.61 -4.70
N PRO A 384 -45.05 -21.44 -4.56
CA PRO A 384 -45.76 -20.21 -4.20
C PRO A 384 -46.48 -19.72 -5.47
N GLN A 385 -47.82 -19.74 -5.42
CA GLN A 385 -48.66 -19.14 -6.44
C GLN A 385 -48.33 -17.65 -6.60
N ARG A 386 -47.91 -17.26 -7.81
CA ARG A 386 -47.97 -15.87 -8.28
C ARG A 386 -49.43 -15.44 -8.34
N ALA A 387 -49.85 -14.61 -7.39
CA ALA A 387 -51.10 -13.87 -7.48
C ALA A 387 -50.90 -12.71 -8.46
N ASN A 388 -51.20 -12.95 -9.74
CA ASN A 388 -51.48 -11.90 -10.72
C ASN A 388 -52.86 -11.31 -10.43
N GLY A 389 -52.91 -10.24 -9.63
CA GLY A 389 -54.08 -9.37 -9.53
C GLY A 389 -54.20 -8.47 -10.76
N ARG A 390 -54.82 -8.96 -11.83
CA ARG A 390 -55.33 -8.12 -12.93
C ARG A 390 -56.58 -7.39 -12.43
N GLN A 391 -56.50 -6.07 -12.33
CA GLN A 391 -57.66 -5.20 -12.24
C GLN A 391 -58.51 -5.31 -13.51
N SER A 392 -59.81 -5.48 -13.29
CA SER A 392 -60.88 -5.48 -14.27
C SER A 392 -61.13 -4.08 -14.84
N LEU A 393 -61.05 -3.95 -16.16
CA LEU A 393 -61.71 -2.90 -16.93
C LEU A 393 -62.93 -3.51 -17.63
N PRO A 394 -64.12 -2.89 -17.60
CA PRO A 394 -65.29 -3.43 -18.29
C PRO A 394 -65.29 -3.04 -19.77
N SER A 395 -65.74 -4.00 -20.58
CA SER A 395 -66.01 -3.86 -22.00
C SER A 395 -67.25 -3.00 -22.30
N LYS A 396 -67.13 -2.06 -23.22
CA LYS A 396 -68.13 -1.69 -24.26
C LYS A 396 -67.29 -1.18 -25.44
N GLY A 397 -67.26 -1.80 -26.62
CA GLY A 397 -68.38 -2.06 -27.50
C GLY A 397 -68.10 -1.29 -28.80
N GLY A 398 -67.52 -1.96 -29.81
CA GLY A 398 -67.34 -1.36 -31.13
C GLY A 398 -68.62 -1.47 -31.96
N LYS A 399 -68.95 -0.41 -32.72
CA LYS A 399 -69.46 -0.49 -34.11
C LYS A 399 -69.66 0.90 -34.74
N ARG A 400 -69.08 1.02 -35.94
CA ARG A 400 -69.57 1.67 -37.18
C ARG A 400 -69.73 3.20 -37.30
N LYS A 401 -68.90 3.73 -38.21
CA LYS A 401 -69.18 4.68 -39.32
C LYS A 401 -70.62 5.22 -39.49
N LYS A 402 -70.74 6.55 -39.62
CA LYS A 402 -71.40 7.35 -40.70
C LYS A 402 -71.19 8.84 -40.34
N ARG A 403 -70.45 9.64 -41.11
CA ARG A 403 -70.89 10.47 -42.26
C ARG A 403 -72.11 11.35 -41.94
N VAL A 404 -71.93 12.66 -41.96
CA VAL A 404 -72.61 13.69 -42.78
C VAL A 404 -72.67 15.03 -42.02
N SER A 405 -72.36 16.09 -42.78
CA SER A 405 -72.53 17.54 -42.58
C SER A 405 -71.80 18.17 -41.40
#